data_AF-A0A239TH03-F1
#
_entry.id   AF-A0A239TH03-F1
#
_cell.length_a   1.000
_cell.length_b   1.000
_cell.length_c   1.000
_cell.angle_alpha   90.00
_cell.angle_beta   90.00
_cell.angle_gamma   90.00
#
_symmetry.space_group_name_H-M   'P 1'
#
loop_
_entity.id
_entity.type
_entity.pdbx_description
1 polymer ?
#
loop_
_entity_poly.entity_id
_entity_poly.type
_entity_poly.pdbx_seq_one_letter_code
_entity_poly.pdbx_strand_id
1 'polypeptide(L)'
;MKKLHKILATVAISAVALNAAPFHTYSYAATSTPSIGENHKGEVLFDNSHGQTAGAADWTIDGGFSDYANSIAQQGYRVSELQDESHITPETLKGKKILVIPEANIPFKTAEQKALVSFAKQGGSILFISDHYNADRNLNRIDSSEAMNGYRRGAYKDMTKDMDAGERNSKAMQDVQSSDWLAQNFGVRFRYNALNDLSTSNMLKGKEGLGITNKVNKVSMHAGSTLAITDPNKAKGIIFTPENLSAKQKWSHAVDEGIYNSGGKAEGPYVAIAKIGKGKAAFIGDSSLVEDSSPKYKREDNGQTKKTYDGFKEEDNAQFLTNLTQWLGKSESADSITGLGVSKDKVTQLKDFEKPESSTEPEKEPWSQPPSNYKWYDRSTFAPGSYGSEKEGNSDAPSKPDNPAPSGDNVNGNGVDFSLPETIKAGETFTIKVNLKGQSKNQTLSNLRVGIYADGGKQLGLFGNSTTAGYSAPQQVKTNASGNAVLTIKAKTTSDYQGTAQIRLKQNDKNLKTQPLHIN
;
A
#
# COMPACT_ATOMS: atom_id res chain seq x y z
N MET A 1 -29.51 -78.32 24.38
CA MET A 1 -30.63 -78.49 23.42
C MET A 1 -31.19 -77.13 23.05
N LYS A 2 -31.50 -76.93 21.75
CA LYS A 2 -32.28 -75.84 21.10
C LYS A 2 -31.52 -74.51 20.91
N LYS A 3 -31.04 -74.22 19.69
CA LYS A 3 -31.70 -73.76 18.44
C LYS A 3 -32.01 -72.25 18.44
N LEU A 4 -31.15 -71.56 17.70
CA LEU A 4 -31.18 -70.20 17.20
C LEU A 4 -32.55 -69.84 16.58
N HIS A 5 -33.12 -68.69 16.96
CA HIS A 5 -34.18 -68.01 16.21
C HIS A 5 -33.73 -66.58 15.91
N LYS A 6 -33.59 -66.26 14.62
CA LYS A 6 -33.44 -64.89 14.12
C LYS A 6 -34.82 -64.24 14.13
N ILE A 7 -34.93 -63.06 14.74
CA ILE A 7 -36.08 -62.17 14.59
C ILE A 7 -35.61 -60.98 13.74
N LEU A 8 -36.20 -60.85 12.55
CA LEU A 8 -36.14 -59.64 11.73
C LEU A 8 -37.10 -58.62 12.35
N ALA A 9 -36.59 -57.43 12.68
CA ALA A 9 -37.42 -56.26 12.99
C ALA A 9 -37.36 -55.28 11.81
N THR A 10 -38.49 -55.11 11.14
CA THR A 10 -38.70 -54.19 10.02
C THR A 10 -38.89 -52.77 10.57
N VAL A 11 -37.96 -51.85 10.30
CA VAL A 11 -38.13 -50.42 10.61
C VAL A 11 -38.78 -49.74 9.42
N ALA A 12 -40.00 -49.23 9.62
CA ALA A 12 -40.67 -48.35 8.67
C ALA A 12 -40.08 -46.94 8.79
N ILE A 13 -39.44 -46.45 7.72
CA ILE A 13 -38.98 -45.07 7.61
C ILE A 13 -40.09 -44.24 6.97
N SER A 14 -40.71 -43.38 7.76
CA SER A 14 -41.65 -42.36 7.27
C SER A 14 -40.86 -41.26 6.54
N ALA A 15 -41.05 -41.15 5.23
CA ALA A 15 -40.46 -40.08 4.43
C ALA A 15 -41.16 -38.75 4.71
N VAL A 16 -40.49 -37.85 5.42
CA VAL A 16 -40.86 -36.43 5.48
C VAL A 16 -40.26 -35.77 4.25
N ALA A 17 -41.12 -35.31 3.33
CA ALA A 17 -40.70 -34.50 2.20
C ALA A 17 -40.27 -33.12 2.72
N LEU A 18 -38.96 -32.89 2.87
CA LEU A 18 -38.43 -31.54 2.94
C LEU A 18 -38.47 -30.93 1.55
N ASN A 19 -39.24 -29.84 1.40
CA ASN A 19 -39.10 -28.95 0.25
C ASN A 19 -37.72 -28.28 0.32
N ALA A 20 -36.74 -28.88 -0.36
CA ALA A 20 -35.47 -28.24 -0.62
C ALA A 20 -35.71 -27.08 -1.60
N ALA A 21 -35.63 -25.84 -1.10
CA ALA A 21 -35.43 -24.69 -1.96
C ALA A 21 -34.14 -24.93 -2.77
N PRO A 22 -34.12 -24.65 -4.08
CA PRO A 22 -32.95 -24.89 -4.90
C PRO A 22 -31.81 -24.00 -4.39
N PHE A 23 -30.79 -24.61 -3.78
CA PHE A 23 -29.50 -23.98 -3.63
C PHE A 23 -29.01 -23.65 -5.04
N HIS A 24 -29.09 -22.37 -5.42
CA HIS A 24 -28.42 -21.88 -6.61
C HIS A 24 -26.92 -21.92 -6.33
N THR A 25 -26.27 -23.03 -6.66
CA THR A 25 -24.83 -23.04 -6.87
C THR A 25 -24.58 -22.26 -8.16
N TYR A 26 -24.45 -20.94 -8.04
CA TYR A 26 -23.86 -20.14 -9.09
C TYR A 26 -22.38 -20.51 -9.16
N SER A 27 -22.03 -21.34 -10.14
CA SER A 27 -20.64 -21.53 -10.52
C SER A 27 -20.12 -20.20 -11.02
N TYR A 28 -19.28 -19.53 -10.22
CA TYR A 28 -18.40 -18.48 -10.73
C TYR A 28 -17.67 -19.10 -11.93
N ALA A 29 -17.81 -18.50 -13.12
CA ALA A 29 -16.93 -18.86 -14.22
C ALA A 29 -15.53 -18.48 -13.74
N ALA A 30 -14.73 -19.47 -13.33
CA ALA A 30 -13.37 -19.25 -12.85
C ALA A 30 -12.59 -18.55 -13.96
N THR A 31 -12.47 -17.23 -13.86
CA THR A 31 -11.46 -16.47 -14.60
C THR A 31 -10.14 -17.13 -14.23
N SER A 32 -9.42 -17.67 -15.23
CA SER A 32 -8.14 -18.31 -15.00
C SER A 32 -7.25 -17.38 -14.17
N THR A 33 -6.71 -17.88 -13.06
CA THR A 33 -5.79 -17.11 -12.21
C THR A 33 -4.74 -16.44 -13.10
N PRO A 34 -4.55 -15.11 -12.98
CA PRO A 34 -3.56 -14.37 -13.76
C PRO A 34 -2.20 -15.05 -13.66
N SER A 35 -1.54 -15.20 -14.81
CA SER A 35 -0.14 -15.61 -14.84
C SER A 35 0.57 -14.96 -16.02
N ILE A 36 1.81 -14.53 -15.81
CA ILE A 36 2.64 -13.88 -16.82
C ILE A 36 4.04 -14.52 -16.87
N GLY A 37 4.71 -14.38 -18.00
CA GLY A 37 6.07 -14.88 -18.20
C GLY A 37 6.20 -16.38 -18.43
N GLU A 38 7.41 -16.80 -18.78
CA GLU A 38 7.76 -18.19 -19.06
C GLU A 38 8.48 -18.86 -17.87
N ASN A 39 8.26 -20.16 -17.68
CA ASN A 39 8.82 -20.91 -16.55
C ASN A 39 10.25 -21.42 -16.83
N HIS A 40 11.20 -20.53 -17.14
CA HIS A 40 12.60 -20.92 -17.38
C HIS A 40 13.38 -21.09 -16.08
N LYS A 41 13.09 -20.27 -15.07
CA LYS A 41 13.81 -20.26 -13.77
C LYS A 41 12.98 -20.77 -12.59
N GLY A 42 11.75 -21.21 -12.84
CA GLY A 42 10.79 -21.57 -11.81
C GLY A 42 9.64 -20.56 -11.73
N GLU A 43 8.84 -20.71 -10.69
CA GLU A 43 7.63 -19.91 -10.49
C GLU A 43 7.76 -18.99 -9.28
N VAL A 44 7.26 -17.77 -9.43
CA VAL A 44 7.08 -16.79 -8.36
C VAL A 44 5.59 -16.67 -8.07
N LEU A 45 5.22 -16.86 -6.81
CA LEU A 45 3.84 -16.74 -6.34
C LEU A 45 3.66 -15.41 -5.63
N PHE A 46 2.67 -14.61 -6.03
CA PHE A 46 2.23 -13.42 -5.31
C PHE A 46 1.03 -13.80 -4.43
N ASP A 47 1.06 -13.38 -3.18
CA ASP A 47 -0.09 -13.48 -2.30
C ASP A 47 -1.12 -12.39 -2.65
N ASN A 48 -2.35 -12.81 -2.94
CA ASN A 48 -3.54 -11.97 -3.07
C ASN A 48 -4.70 -12.59 -2.25
N SER A 49 -4.37 -13.34 -1.19
CA SER A 49 -5.33 -14.01 -0.31
C SER A 49 -5.49 -13.36 1.06
N HIS A 50 -4.63 -12.37 1.37
CA HIS A 50 -4.61 -11.67 2.65
C HIS A 50 -4.98 -10.19 2.48
N GLY A 51 -5.90 -9.87 1.57
CA GLY A 51 -6.42 -8.51 1.43
C GLY A 51 -5.51 -7.54 0.69
N GLN A 52 -4.71 -8.01 -0.27
CA GLN A 52 -3.88 -7.15 -1.13
C GLN A 52 -4.67 -6.20 -2.03
N THR A 53 -6.00 -6.32 -2.06
CA THR A 53 -6.93 -5.42 -2.74
C THR A 53 -7.79 -4.57 -1.79
N ALA A 54 -7.51 -4.64 -0.48
CA ALA A 54 -8.24 -3.96 0.58
C ALA A 54 -8.18 -2.44 0.44
N GLY A 55 -9.29 -1.73 0.59
CA GLY A 55 -9.32 -0.26 0.57
C GLY A 55 -8.52 0.34 -0.59
N ALA A 56 -7.44 1.08 -0.28
CA ALA A 56 -6.59 1.73 -1.28
C ALA A 56 -5.57 0.78 -1.95
N ALA A 57 -5.29 -0.39 -1.37
CA ALA A 57 -4.32 -1.35 -1.88
C ALA A 57 -4.81 -2.02 -3.16
N ASP A 58 -3.91 -2.25 -4.11
CA ASP A 58 -4.19 -3.06 -5.30
C ASP A 58 -2.93 -3.78 -5.77
N TRP A 59 -2.35 -4.60 -4.90
CA TRP A 59 -1.01 -5.14 -5.08
C TRP A 59 -1.00 -6.44 -5.88
N THR A 60 -1.79 -6.48 -6.95
CA THR A 60 -1.90 -7.64 -7.84
C THR A 60 -0.91 -7.56 -9.00
N ILE A 61 -0.59 -8.71 -9.60
CA ILE A 61 0.39 -8.83 -10.70
C ILE A 61 -0.10 -8.19 -12.00
N ASP A 62 -1.39 -7.88 -12.08
CA ASP A 62 -2.06 -7.20 -13.20
C ASP A 62 -2.76 -5.90 -12.74
N GLY A 63 -2.41 -5.43 -11.54
CA GLY A 63 -2.87 -4.19 -10.92
C GLY A 63 -1.67 -3.35 -10.49
N GLY A 64 -1.76 -2.65 -9.36
CA GLY A 64 -0.75 -1.72 -8.86
C GLY A 64 0.66 -2.27 -8.63
N PHE A 65 0.92 -3.57 -8.82
CA PHE A 65 2.25 -4.20 -8.76
C PHE A 65 2.69 -4.81 -10.11
N SER A 66 1.99 -4.50 -11.21
CA SER A 66 2.20 -5.10 -12.53
C SER A 66 3.59 -4.84 -13.11
N ASP A 67 4.18 -3.66 -12.92
CA ASP A 67 5.53 -3.33 -13.40
C ASP A 67 6.58 -4.21 -12.71
N TYR A 68 6.42 -4.46 -11.40
CA TYR A 68 7.30 -5.38 -10.68
C TYR A 68 7.11 -6.82 -11.14
N ALA A 69 5.86 -7.27 -11.30
CA ALA A 69 5.56 -8.60 -11.81
C ALA A 69 6.14 -8.81 -13.22
N ASN A 70 6.03 -7.81 -14.09
CA ASN A 70 6.64 -7.81 -15.43
C ASN A 70 8.18 -7.86 -15.37
N SER A 71 8.81 -7.13 -14.44
CA SER A 71 10.26 -7.23 -14.22
C SER A 71 10.70 -8.63 -13.78
N ILE A 72 9.92 -9.30 -12.91
CA ILE A 72 10.18 -10.69 -12.52
C ILE A 72 10.01 -11.63 -13.72
N ALA A 73 8.97 -11.45 -14.53
CA ALA A 73 8.72 -12.24 -15.73
C ALA A 73 9.86 -12.09 -16.76
N GLN A 74 10.35 -10.87 -16.99
CA GLN A 74 11.50 -10.59 -17.86
C GLN A 74 12.80 -11.24 -17.37
N GLN A 75 12.91 -11.56 -16.08
CA GLN A 75 14.02 -12.32 -15.54
C GLN A 75 13.91 -13.83 -15.80
N GLY A 76 12.83 -14.30 -16.45
CA GLY A 76 12.61 -15.68 -16.88
C GLY A 76 11.84 -16.55 -15.87
N TYR A 77 11.07 -15.92 -14.98
CA TYR A 77 10.15 -16.63 -14.09
C TYR A 77 8.73 -16.61 -14.65
N ARG A 78 7.97 -17.66 -14.35
CA ARG A 78 6.52 -17.57 -14.42
C ARG A 78 6.02 -16.92 -13.15
N VAL A 79 5.19 -15.89 -13.27
CA VAL A 79 4.57 -15.21 -12.12
C VAL A 79 3.09 -15.60 -12.08
N SER A 80 2.59 -15.95 -10.90
CA SER A 80 1.19 -16.29 -10.66
C SER A 80 0.72 -15.75 -9.31
N GLU A 81 -0.60 -15.77 -9.07
CA GLU A 81 -1.20 -15.31 -7.83
C GLU A 81 -1.88 -16.42 -7.02
N LEU A 82 -1.83 -16.31 -5.70
CA LEU A 82 -2.71 -17.01 -4.78
C LEU A 82 -3.90 -16.10 -4.47
N GLN A 83 -5.09 -16.46 -4.92
CA GLN A 83 -6.26 -15.57 -4.92
C GLN A 83 -7.34 -16.00 -3.92
N ASP A 84 -8.27 -15.09 -3.66
CA ASP A 84 -9.49 -15.34 -2.88
C ASP A 84 -9.24 -15.79 -1.44
N GLU A 85 -10.10 -16.66 -0.90
CA GLU A 85 -9.95 -17.27 0.43
C GLU A 85 -8.94 -18.44 0.43
N SER A 86 -8.04 -18.50 -0.56
CA SER A 86 -6.98 -19.52 -0.58
C SER A 86 -6.01 -19.32 0.57
N HIS A 87 -5.35 -20.39 1.00
CA HIS A 87 -4.40 -20.33 2.13
C HIS A 87 -2.96 -20.56 1.69
N ILE A 88 -2.03 -19.94 2.41
CA ILE A 88 -0.60 -20.22 2.25
C ILE A 88 -0.28 -21.55 2.94
N THR A 89 -0.18 -22.60 2.14
CA THR A 89 -0.01 -23.98 2.60
C THR A 89 1.24 -24.60 1.97
N PRO A 90 1.79 -25.68 2.55
CA PRO A 90 2.85 -26.43 1.90
C PRO A 90 2.51 -26.83 0.45
N GLU A 91 1.26 -27.14 0.18
CA GLU A 91 0.73 -27.52 -1.13
C GLU A 91 0.76 -26.35 -2.11
N THR A 92 0.29 -25.16 -1.72
CA THR A 92 0.29 -23.98 -2.60
C THR A 92 1.70 -23.45 -2.87
N LEU A 93 2.62 -23.65 -1.91
CA LEU A 93 4.04 -23.27 -2.04
C LEU A 93 4.89 -24.32 -2.77
N LYS A 94 4.37 -25.53 -3.02
CA LYS A 94 5.13 -26.60 -3.66
C LYS A 94 5.58 -26.20 -5.07
N GLY A 95 6.89 -26.33 -5.31
CA GLY A 95 7.50 -26.01 -6.61
C GLY A 95 7.71 -24.52 -6.88
N LYS A 96 7.27 -23.62 -5.98
CA LYS A 96 7.53 -22.19 -6.08
C LYS A 96 8.97 -21.89 -5.66
N LYS A 97 9.60 -20.90 -6.29
CA LYS A 97 10.95 -20.42 -5.97
C LYS A 97 10.92 -19.24 -5.02
N ILE A 98 10.06 -18.29 -5.31
CA ILE A 98 9.89 -17.07 -4.54
C ILE A 98 8.41 -16.91 -4.21
N LEU A 99 8.11 -16.55 -2.97
CA LEU A 99 6.80 -16.03 -2.55
C LEU A 99 6.94 -14.53 -2.32
N VAL A 100 6.08 -13.73 -2.91
CA VAL A 100 5.96 -12.30 -2.64
C VAL A 100 4.68 -12.08 -1.85
N ILE A 101 4.78 -11.37 -0.73
CA ILE A 101 3.66 -11.01 0.14
C ILE A 101 3.59 -9.48 0.18
N PRO A 102 2.79 -8.87 -0.71
CA PRO A 102 2.49 -7.45 -0.66
C PRO A 102 1.55 -7.15 0.50
N GLU A 103 1.85 -6.12 1.28
CA GLU A 103 1.03 -5.46 2.31
C GLU A 103 -0.23 -6.24 2.74
N ALA A 104 -0.04 -7.33 3.47
CA ALA A 104 -1.14 -8.18 3.92
C ALA A 104 -2.04 -7.40 4.88
N ASN A 105 -3.33 -7.30 4.60
CA ASN A 105 -4.35 -6.62 5.42
C ASN A 105 -5.24 -7.61 6.20
N ILE A 106 -4.91 -8.91 6.15
CA ILE A 106 -5.55 -9.98 6.92
C ILE A 106 -4.45 -10.76 7.64
N PRO A 107 -4.60 -11.07 8.94
CA PRO A 107 -3.56 -11.75 9.71
C PRO A 107 -3.35 -13.19 9.24
N PHE A 108 -2.09 -13.64 9.24
CA PHE A 108 -1.75 -15.03 8.93
C PHE A 108 -2.19 -15.97 10.05
N LYS A 109 -2.81 -17.09 9.66
CA LYS A 109 -3.11 -18.18 10.58
C LYS A 109 -1.83 -18.85 11.08
N THR A 110 -1.92 -19.50 12.23
CA THR A 110 -0.78 -20.22 12.83
C THR A 110 -0.20 -21.30 11.88
N ALA A 111 -1.05 -21.93 11.07
CA ALA A 111 -0.62 -22.91 10.07
C ALA A 111 0.14 -22.27 8.89
N GLU A 112 -0.27 -21.08 8.45
CA GLU A 112 0.36 -20.34 7.36
C GLU A 112 1.73 -19.82 7.79
N GLN A 113 1.85 -19.27 9.01
CA GLN A 113 3.14 -18.90 9.61
C GLN A 113 4.12 -20.09 9.60
N LYS A 114 3.66 -21.31 9.94
CA LYS A 114 4.49 -22.53 9.88
C LYS A 114 4.86 -22.91 8.45
N ALA A 115 3.92 -22.78 7.49
CA ALA A 115 4.17 -23.05 6.08
C ALA A 115 5.24 -22.11 5.51
N LEU A 116 5.17 -20.82 5.81
CA LEU A 116 6.15 -19.80 5.42
C LEU A 116 7.55 -20.12 5.94
N VAL A 117 7.67 -20.42 7.24
CA VAL A 117 8.96 -20.80 7.85
C VAL A 117 9.51 -22.08 7.22
N SER A 118 8.65 -23.07 6.98
CA SER A 118 9.04 -24.35 6.38
C SER A 118 9.53 -24.18 4.95
N PHE A 119 8.80 -23.40 4.13
CA PHE A 119 9.17 -23.07 2.77
C PHE A 119 10.54 -22.41 2.69
N ALA A 120 10.78 -21.39 3.53
CA ALA A 120 12.07 -20.73 3.58
C ALA A 120 13.20 -21.69 4.03
N LYS A 121 12.99 -22.47 5.11
CA LYS A 121 13.99 -23.44 5.57
C LYS A 121 14.38 -24.48 4.51
N GLN A 122 13.44 -24.86 3.65
CA GLN A 122 13.63 -25.83 2.57
C GLN A 122 14.31 -25.26 1.32
N GLY A 123 14.59 -23.94 1.28
CA GLY A 123 15.29 -23.31 0.16
C GLY A 123 14.43 -22.36 -0.68
N GLY A 124 13.16 -22.17 -0.32
CA GLY A 124 12.32 -21.12 -0.86
C GLY A 124 12.78 -19.73 -0.40
N SER A 125 12.45 -18.72 -1.18
CA SER A 125 12.71 -17.32 -0.84
C SER A 125 11.41 -16.56 -0.62
N ILE A 126 11.36 -15.66 0.38
CA ILE A 126 10.16 -14.86 0.65
C ILE A 126 10.50 -13.37 0.60
N LEU A 127 9.68 -12.58 -0.10
CA LEU A 127 9.71 -11.13 -0.05
C LEU A 127 8.48 -10.64 0.70
N PHE A 128 8.70 -10.03 1.86
CA PHE A 128 7.66 -9.34 2.64
C PHE A 128 7.73 -7.84 2.33
N ILE A 129 6.60 -7.25 1.97
CA ILE A 129 6.48 -5.81 1.72
C ILE A 129 5.38 -5.33 2.62
N SER A 130 5.71 -4.51 3.62
CA SER A 130 4.75 -3.94 4.55
C SER A 130 4.64 -2.44 4.30
N ASP A 131 3.92 -1.75 5.18
CA ASP A 131 3.78 -0.32 5.20
C ASP A 131 3.73 0.16 6.67
N HIS A 132 3.60 1.46 6.86
CA HIS A 132 3.55 2.13 8.15
C HIS A 132 2.41 1.71 9.08
N TYR A 133 2.49 2.10 10.35
CA TYR A 133 1.37 2.00 11.29
C TYR A 133 0.25 2.98 10.87
N ASN A 134 -1.02 2.60 11.05
CA ASN A 134 -2.19 3.23 10.41
C ASN A 134 -2.28 3.06 8.87
N ALA A 135 -1.69 2.00 8.33
CA ALA A 135 -1.89 1.54 6.96
C ALA A 135 -2.98 0.45 6.84
N ASP A 136 -3.83 0.25 7.86
CA ASP A 136 -5.01 -0.62 7.79
C ASP A 136 -5.95 -0.15 6.66
N ARG A 137 -5.99 -0.90 5.56
CA ARG A 137 -6.74 -0.53 4.37
C ARG A 137 -8.20 -0.97 4.41
N ASN A 138 -8.55 -2.01 5.18
CA ASN A 138 -9.91 -2.55 5.26
C ASN A 138 -10.64 -2.18 6.56
N LEU A 139 -10.02 -1.39 7.43
CA LEU A 139 -10.57 -0.91 8.70
C LEU A 139 -10.86 -2.06 9.69
N ASN A 140 -10.01 -3.10 9.67
CA ASN A 140 -10.13 -4.25 10.58
C ASN A 140 -9.30 -4.12 11.87
N ARG A 141 -8.58 -3.01 12.06
CA ARG A 141 -7.64 -2.69 13.15
C ARG A 141 -6.26 -3.34 13.02
N ILE A 142 -5.97 -4.03 11.93
CA ILE A 142 -4.74 -4.78 11.73
C ILE A 142 -3.97 -4.13 10.58
N ASP A 143 -2.93 -3.40 10.93
CA ASP A 143 -1.99 -2.88 9.95
C ASP A 143 -1.19 -4.01 9.31
N SER A 144 -0.64 -3.75 8.12
CA SER A 144 0.16 -4.78 7.43
C SER A 144 1.39 -5.23 8.20
N SER A 145 2.00 -4.31 8.94
CA SER A 145 3.13 -4.61 9.82
C SER A 145 2.72 -5.57 10.94
N GLU A 146 1.50 -5.44 11.45
CA GLU A 146 0.94 -6.29 12.51
C GLU A 146 0.55 -7.67 11.97
N ALA A 147 -0.10 -7.74 10.81
CA ALA A 147 -0.40 -8.99 10.12
C ALA A 147 0.89 -9.79 9.88
N MET A 148 1.95 -9.14 9.39
CA MET A 148 3.24 -9.76 9.12
C MET A 148 4.02 -10.12 10.38
N ASN A 149 4.00 -9.26 11.41
CA ASN A 149 4.66 -9.56 12.68
C ASN A 149 3.95 -10.68 13.46
N GLY A 150 2.64 -10.84 13.25
CA GLY A 150 1.77 -11.86 13.85
C GLY A 150 1.04 -11.41 15.11
N TYR A 151 0.96 -10.10 15.37
CA TYR A 151 0.30 -9.55 16.53
C TYR A 151 -0.05 -8.08 16.34
N ARG A 152 -1.04 -7.60 17.09
CA ARG A 152 -1.52 -6.22 17.07
C ARG A 152 -0.93 -5.39 18.23
N ARG A 153 -0.43 -4.21 17.92
CA ARG A 153 0.05 -3.17 18.84
C ARG A 153 -1.05 -2.85 19.85
N GLY A 154 -0.71 -2.85 21.15
CA GLY A 154 -1.70 -2.60 22.21
C GLY A 154 -2.71 -3.72 22.47
N ALA A 155 -2.60 -4.84 21.74
CA ALA A 155 -3.53 -5.96 21.82
C ALA A 155 -2.80 -7.32 21.70
N TYR A 156 -1.54 -7.41 22.13
CA TYR A 156 -0.76 -8.65 22.04
C TYR A 156 -1.43 -9.85 22.73
N LYS A 157 -2.10 -9.66 23.87
CA LYS A 157 -2.78 -10.76 24.58
C LYS A 157 -4.03 -11.30 23.86
N ASP A 158 -4.71 -10.45 23.11
CA ASP A 158 -5.92 -10.77 22.36
C ASP A 158 -5.98 -9.86 21.13
N MET A 159 -5.53 -10.36 19.97
CA MET A 159 -5.60 -9.61 18.71
C MET A 159 -7.02 -9.20 18.34
N THR A 160 -8.03 -9.87 18.88
CA THR A 160 -9.43 -9.56 18.61
C THR A 160 -10.01 -8.49 19.53
N LYS A 161 -9.20 -7.90 20.42
CA LYS A 161 -9.62 -6.78 21.28
C LYS A 161 -10.37 -5.70 20.49
N ASP A 162 -11.52 -5.27 21.01
CA ASP A 162 -12.40 -4.25 20.40
C ASP A 162 -13.03 -4.60 19.04
N MET A 163 -12.91 -5.86 18.59
CA MET A 163 -13.71 -6.40 17.48
C MET A 163 -15.12 -6.81 17.92
N ASP A 164 -16.09 -6.65 17.02
CA ASP A 164 -17.45 -7.13 17.21
C ASP A 164 -17.57 -8.66 17.06
N ALA A 165 -18.76 -9.20 17.31
CA ALA A 165 -19.00 -10.65 17.24
C ALA A 165 -18.86 -11.22 15.82
N GLY A 166 -19.18 -10.47 14.77
CA GLY A 166 -19.02 -10.91 13.40
C GLY A 166 -17.54 -10.95 12.98
N GLU A 167 -16.79 -9.92 13.34
CA GLU A 167 -15.34 -9.84 13.12
C GLU A 167 -14.62 -11.00 13.81
N ARG A 168 -14.89 -11.21 15.11
CA ARG A 168 -14.27 -12.29 15.92
C ARG A 168 -14.52 -13.69 15.38
N ASN A 169 -15.72 -13.94 14.86
CA ASN A 169 -16.13 -15.26 14.40
C ASN A 169 -15.91 -15.47 12.89
N SER A 170 -15.35 -14.46 12.19
CA SER A 170 -15.09 -14.52 10.76
C SER A 170 -14.08 -15.62 10.41
N LYS A 171 -14.15 -16.15 9.17
CA LYS A 171 -13.16 -17.13 8.66
C LYS A 171 -11.72 -16.58 8.68
N ALA A 172 -11.58 -15.26 8.53
CA ALA A 172 -10.31 -14.55 8.53
C ALA A 172 -9.63 -14.58 9.91
N MET A 173 -10.40 -14.53 11.00
CA MET A 173 -9.87 -14.57 12.37
C MET A 173 -9.77 -15.98 12.97
N GLN A 174 -10.27 -17.01 12.27
CA GLN A 174 -10.13 -18.40 12.72
C GLN A 174 -8.66 -18.83 12.73
N ASP A 175 -8.23 -19.47 13.83
CA ASP A 175 -6.87 -19.98 14.05
C ASP A 175 -5.74 -18.94 14.04
N VAL A 176 -6.12 -17.67 14.21
CA VAL A 176 -5.22 -16.54 14.39
C VAL A 176 -4.83 -16.45 15.87
N GLN A 177 -3.53 -16.40 16.14
CA GLN A 177 -2.97 -16.30 17.49
C GLN A 177 -1.80 -15.32 17.48
N SER A 178 -1.74 -14.47 18.51
CA SER A 178 -0.63 -13.54 18.70
C SER A 178 0.68 -14.28 18.85
N SER A 179 1.64 -13.92 18.01
CA SER A 179 3.00 -14.42 18.05
C SER A 179 3.93 -13.33 17.53
N ASP A 180 5.18 -13.29 18.00
CA ASP A 180 6.22 -12.44 17.40
C ASP A 180 7.05 -13.30 16.42
N TRP A 181 6.36 -14.07 15.58
CA TRP A 181 6.95 -15.18 14.81
C TRP A 181 8.01 -14.70 13.82
N LEU A 182 7.84 -13.51 13.24
CA LEU A 182 8.81 -12.97 12.28
C LEU A 182 10.16 -12.71 12.96
N ALA A 183 10.16 -12.09 14.15
CA ALA A 183 11.37 -11.87 14.93
C ALA A 183 12.00 -13.20 15.37
N GLN A 184 11.19 -14.16 15.85
CA GLN A 184 11.65 -15.47 16.31
C GLN A 184 12.31 -16.29 15.19
N ASN A 185 11.75 -16.26 13.98
CA ASN A 185 12.18 -17.12 12.88
C ASN A 185 13.18 -16.44 11.94
N PHE A 186 12.98 -15.16 11.62
CA PHE A 186 13.80 -14.42 10.65
C PHE A 186 14.73 -13.39 11.27
N GLY A 187 14.56 -13.04 12.55
CA GLY A 187 15.41 -12.03 13.21
C GLY A 187 15.09 -10.59 12.82
N VAL A 188 13.87 -10.35 12.32
CA VAL A 188 13.39 -9.05 11.85
C VAL A 188 12.00 -8.77 12.41
N ARG A 189 11.68 -7.49 12.65
CA ARG A 189 10.33 -7.02 12.96
C ARG A 189 10.03 -5.74 12.17
N PHE A 190 8.84 -5.60 11.61
CA PHE A 190 8.38 -4.30 11.11
C PHE A 190 8.05 -3.38 12.30
N ARG A 191 8.57 -2.15 12.31
CA ARG A 191 8.35 -1.19 13.41
C ARG A 191 7.06 -0.41 13.15
N TYR A 192 6.54 0.24 14.19
CA TYR A 192 5.32 1.04 14.10
C TYR A 192 5.55 2.48 13.65
N ASN A 193 6.78 2.84 13.31
CA ASN A 193 7.07 4.21 12.91
C ASN A 193 6.46 4.50 11.54
N ALA A 194 6.18 5.78 11.29
CA ALA A 194 5.53 6.25 10.09
C ALA A 194 6.26 7.51 9.61
N LEU A 195 7.09 7.31 8.61
CA LEU A 195 7.97 8.29 8.03
C LEU A 195 7.29 8.89 6.81
N ASN A 196 7.45 10.19 6.57
CA ASN A 196 6.85 10.84 5.40
C ASN A 196 7.61 10.50 4.10
N ASP A 197 7.31 11.23 3.03
CA ASP A 197 8.08 11.19 1.79
C ASP A 197 9.59 11.35 2.02
N LEU A 198 10.35 10.35 1.59
CA LEU A 198 11.81 10.30 1.70
C LEU A 198 12.42 9.73 0.42
N SER A 199 13.64 10.17 0.11
CA SER A 199 14.54 9.39 -0.74
C SER A 199 15.87 9.20 -0.01
N THR A 200 16.48 8.03 -0.14
CA THR A 200 17.72 7.70 0.57
C THR A 200 18.79 7.10 -0.32
N SER A 201 20.02 7.56 -0.13
CA SER A 201 21.24 6.94 -0.67
C SER A 201 22.01 6.15 0.40
N ASN A 202 21.49 6.10 1.63
CA ASN A 202 22.13 5.41 2.76
C ASN A 202 21.92 3.90 2.64
N MET A 203 22.86 3.21 2.01
CA MET A 203 22.76 1.78 1.77
C MET A 203 24.13 1.11 1.71
N LEU A 204 24.18 -0.16 2.09
CA LEU A 204 25.37 -0.97 1.94
C LEU A 204 25.66 -1.19 0.45
N LYS A 205 26.93 -1.24 0.06
CA LYS A 205 27.36 -1.41 -1.34
C LYS A 205 28.22 -2.66 -1.50
N GLY A 206 28.36 -3.13 -2.74
CA GLY A 206 29.26 -4.23 -3.10
C GLY A 206 28.96 -5.51 -2.33
N LYS A 207 30.01 -6.13 -1.75
CA LYS A 207 29.88 -7.39 -1.00
C LYS A 207 28.92 -7.26 0.19
N GLU A 208 29.01 -6.19 0.97
CA GLU A 208 28.16 -5.97 2.14
C GLU A 208 26.68 -5.75 1.79
N GLY A 209 26.40 -5.23 0.59
CA GLY A 209 25.06 -5.13 0.03
C GLY A 209 24.62 -6.37 -0.75
N LEU A 210 25.41 -7.44 -0.78
CA LEU A 210 25.15 -8.71 -1.49
C LEU A 210 24.84 -8.54 -2.99
N GLY A 211 25.31 -7.44 -3.58
CA GLY A 211 24.98 -7.03 -4.94
C GLY A 211 23.54 -6.54 -5.17
N ILE A 212 22.69 -6.52 -4.14
CA ILE A 212 21.29 -6.05 -4.21
C ILE A 212 21.24 -4.56 -4.57
N THR A 213 22.19 -3.78 -4.06
CA THR A 213 22.27 -2.32 -4.26
C THR A 213 23.24 -1.90 -5.37
N ASN A 214 23.70 -2.85 -6.19
CA ASN A 214 24.61 -2.53 -7.28
C ASN A 214 23.91 -1.65 -8.31
N LYS A 215 24.56 -0.53 -8.69
CA LYS A 215 24.01 0.49 -9.61
C LYS A 215 22.71 1.16 -9.12
N VAL A 216 22.36 0.99 -7.85
CA VAL A 216 21.29 1.74 -7.19
C VAL A 216 21.95 2.91 -6.48
N ASN A 217 21.62 4.14 -6.81
CA ASN A 217 22.11 5.33 -6.13
C ASN A 217 21.15 5.76 -5.04
N LYS A 218 19.84 5.65 -5.32
CA LYS A 218 18.79 6.14 -4.43
C LYS A 218 17.52 5.30 -4.55
N VAL A 219 16.75 5.21 -3.46
CA VAL A 219 15.40 4.65 -3.47
C VAL A 219 14.43 5.61 -2.77
N SER A 220 13.15 5.56 -3.14
CA SER A 220 12.09 6.39 -2.55
C SER A 220 11.25 5.65 -1.49
N MET A 221 10.47 6.42 -0.77
CA MET A 221 9.48 6.02 0.22
C MET A 221 8.38 7.07 0.27
N HIS A 222 7.12 6.64 0.34
CA HIS A 222 5.93 7.47 0.56
C HIS A 222 5.12 6.92 1.72
N ALA A 223 5.28 7.55 2.88
CA ALA A 223 4.60 7.20 4.12
C ALA A 223 5.11 5.95 4.88
N GLY A 224 6.07 5.17 4.39
CA GLY A 224 6.45 3.88 5.01
C GLY A 224 7.09 3.82 6.41
N SER A 225 7.48 2.61 6.78
CA SER A 225 8.13 2.25 8.06
C SER A 225 9.57 1.78 7.91
N THR A 226 10.22 1.59 9.05
CA THR A 226 11.49 0.85 9.16
C THR A 226 11.30 -0.49 9.83
N LEU A 227 12.35 -1.29 9.80
CA LEU A 227 12.44 -2.58 10.44
C LEU A 227 13.43 -2.54 11.60
N ALA A 228 13.25 -3.46 12.53
CA ALA A 228 14.20 -3.76 13.58
C ALA A 228 14.94 -5.06 13.25
N ILE A 229 16.27 -5.03 13.34
CA ILE A 229 17.08 -6.26 13.42
C ILE A 229 17.02 -6.76 14.86
N THR A 230 16.37 -7.89 15.08
CA THR A 230 16.22 -8.52 16.41
C THR A 230 17.23 -9.64 16.64
N ASP A 231 17.72 -10.29 15.57
CA ASP A 231 18.79 -11.29 15.63
C ASP A 231 19.79 -11.10 14.46
N PRO A 232 20.94 -10.43 14.70
CA PRO A 232 21.96 -10.19 13.68
C PRO A 232 22.68 -11.44 13.15
N ASN A 233 22.44 -12.62 13.74
CA ASN A 233 22.92 -13.88 13.17
C ASN A 233 22.06 -14.32 11.98
N LYS A 234 20.77 -13.95 12.00
CA LYS A 234 19.78 -14.30 10.98
C LYS A 234 19.53 -13.17 10.00
N ALA A 235 19.63 -11.91 10.43
CA ALA A 235 19.22 -10.77 9.63
C ALA A 235 20.26 -9.64 9.55
N LYS A 236 20.12 -8.80 8.51
CA LYS A 236 20.97 -7.64 8.24
C LYS A 236 20.21 -6.55 7.49
N GLY A 237 20.41 -5.30 7.87
CA GLY A 237 19.92 -4.14 7.13
C GLY A 237 20.75 -3.86 5.88
N ILE A 238 20.09 -3.49 4.78
CA ILE A 238 20.72 -3.22 3.48
C ILE A 238 20.54 -1.76 3.07
N ILE A 239 19.34 -1.21 3.24
CA ILE A 239 19.02 0.19 2.97
C ILE A 239 18.48 0.81 4.25
N PHE A 240 18.89 2.04 4.54
CA PHE A 240 18.53 2.81 5.72
C PHE A 240 17.98 4.16 5.30
N THR A 241 17.23 4.80 6.18
CA THR A 241 16.74 6.17 5.94
C THR A 241 17.90 7.17 5.98
N PRO A 242 17.70 8.43 5.53
CA PRO A 242 18.69 9.48 5.72
C PRO A 242 19.00 9.68 7.21
N GLU A 243 20.24 10.11 7.53
CA GLU A 243 20.61 10.48 8.89
C GLU A 243 19.98 11.83 9.27
N ASN A 244 19.81 12.09 10.58
CA ASN A 244 19.33 13.35 11.14
C ASN A 244 17.94 13.78 10.64
N LEU A 245 17.00 12.83 10.55
CA LEU A 245 15.61 13.14 10.25
C LEU A 245 15.02 14.05 11.34
N SER A 246 14.24 15.03 10.88
CA SER A 246 13.55 16.00 11.72
C SER A 246 12.04 15.77 11.69
N ALA A 247 11.28 16.46 12.54
CA ALA A 247 9.82 16.39 12.54
C ALA A 247 9.15 16.70 11.18
N LYS A 248 9.86 17.31 10.22
CA LYS A 248 9.37 17.51 8.84
C LYS A 248 9.21 16.21 8.06
N GLN A 249 9.98 15.18 8.42
CA GLN A 249 9.95 13.85 7.83
C GLN A 249 9.08 12.87 8.62
N LYS A 250 8.36 13.36 9.64
CA LYS A 250 7.29 12.59 10.30
C LYS A 250 6.08 12.60 9.38
N TRP A 251 5.46 11.45 9.12
CA TRP A 251 4.21 11.41 8.39
C TRP A 251 3.11 12.15 9.18
N SER A 252 2.27 12.93 8.49
CA SER A 252 1.32 13.83 9.16
C SER A 252 0.25 13.11 9.98
N HIS A 253 0.01 11.83 9.69
CA HIS A 253 -0.96 10.98 10.38
C HIS A 253 -0.31 9.97 11.32
N ALA A 254 1.01 10.07 11.56
CA ALA A 254 1.69 9.23 12.53
C ALA A 254 1.17 9.54 13.95
N VAL A 255 0.65 8.50 14.61
CA VAL A 255 -0.05 8.55 15.92
C VAL A 255 0.90 8.61 17.13
N ASP A 256 2.21 8.65 16.89
CA ASP A 256 3.24 8.81 17.92
C ASP A 256 4.38 9.71 17.40
N GLU A 257 5.62 9.48 17.83
CA GLU A 257 6.78 10.27 17.38
C GLU A 257 7.02 10.14 15.86
N GLY A 258 6.59 9.04 15.23
CA GLY A 258 6.73 8.73 13.79
C GLY A 258 8.16 8.57 13.27
N ILE A 259 9.14 9.23 13.87
CA ILE A 259 10.59 9.00 13.74
C ILE A 259 11.10 8.66 15.14
N TYR A 260 11.73 7.50 15.32
CA TYR A 260 12.05 7.01 16.65
C TYR A 260 13.46 7.36 17.11
N ASN A 261 14.44 7.37 16.20
CA ASN A 261 15.87 7.52 16.48
C ASN A 261 16.58 8.45 15.47
N SER A 262 15.87 9.42 14.92
CA SER A 262 16.40 10.45 14.00
C SER A 262 17.01 9.92 12.70
N GLY A 263 16.54 8.76 12.21
CA GLY A 263 16.95 8.22 10.91
C GLY A 263 18.21 7.35 10.93
N GLY A 264 18.71 7.05 9.74
CA GLY A 264 19.94 6.28 9.56
C GLY A 264 19.87 4.86 10.10
N LYS A 265 21.02 4.34 10.52
CA LYS A 265 21.10 3.00 11.14
C LYS A 265 20.43 2.92 12.51
N ALA A 266 20.36 4.04 13.24
CA ALA A 266 19.73 4.08 14.55
C ALA A 266 18.20 3.91 14.45
N GLU A 267 17.58 4.44 13.40
CA GLU A 267 16.17 4.17 13.06
C GLU A 267 15.92 2.72 12.62
N GLY A 268 16.96 1.96 12.33
CA GLY A 268 16.83 0.64 11.73
C GLY A 268 16.67 0.69 10.21
N PRO A 269 16.84 -0.46 9.54
CA PRO A 269 16.78 -0.52 8.08
C PRO A 269 15.39 -0.19 7.54
N TYR A 270 15.36 0.46 6.38
CA TYR A 270 14.20 0.52 5.50
C TYR A 270 14.03 -0.80 4.70
N VAL A 271 15.15 -1.42 4.31
CA VAL A 271 15.18 -2.74 3.67
C VAL A 271 16.12 -3.64 4.43
N ALA A 272 15.65 -4.83 4.79
CA ALA A 272 16.43 -5.86 5.46
C ALA A 272 16.37 -7.19 4.72
N ILE A 273 17.31 -8.07 5.02
CA ILE A 273 17.32 -9.46 4.55
C ILE A 273 17.52 -10.42 5.73
N ALA A 274 17.12 -11.68 5.53
CA ALA A 274 17.37 -12.76 6.47
C ALA A 274 17.81 -14.06 5.77
N LYS A 275 18.57 -14.87 6.51
CA LYS A 275 18.91 -16.26 6.17
C LYS A 275 18.26 -17.21 7.15
N ILE A 276 17.57 -18.22 6.63
CA ILE A 276 16.91 -19.26 7.43
C ILE A 276 16.99 -20.61 6.72
N GLY A 277 17.70 -21.57 7.33
CA GLY A 277 18.00 -22.83 6.68
C GLY A 277 18.64 -22.62 5.29
N LYS A 278 18.14 -23.34 4.28
CA LYS A 278 18.66 -23.25 2.91
C LYS A 278 18.13 -22.03 2.12
N GLY A 279 17.09 -21.38 2.60
CA GLY A 279 16.44 -20.26 1.91
C GLY A 279 16.74 -18.93 2.58
N LYS A 280 15.98 -17.91 2.19
CA LYS A 280 16.20 -16.53 2.58
C LYS A 280 14.94 -15.71 2.52
N ALA A 281 14.96 -14.55 3.15
CA ALA A 281 13.88 -13.59 3.04
C ALA A 281 14.42 -12.17 2.83
N ALA A 282 13.59 -11.32 2.27
CA ALA A 282 13.79 -9.88 2.19
C ALA A 282 12.54 -9.16 2.71
N PHE A 283 12.75 -7.95 3.22
CA PHE A 283 11.72 -7.17 3.89
C PHE A 283 11.84 -5.71 3.45
N ILE A 284 10.72 -5.11 3.02
CA ILE A 284 10.62 -3.71 2.61
C ILE A 284 9.54 -3.05 3.47
N GLY A 285 9.87 -1.94 4.13
CA GLY A 285 8.96 -1.26 5.06
C GLY A 285 7.91 -0.35 4.40
N ASP A 286 7.83 -0.32 3.08
CA ASP A 286 6.94 0.55 2.32
C ASP A 286 6.51 -0.14 1.00
N SER A 287 5.20 -0.17 0.73
CA SER A 287 4.65 -0.65 -0.54
C SER A 287 4.96 0.31 -1.68
N SER A 288 5.01 1.61 -1.41
CA SER A 288 5.06 2.66 -2.43
C SER A 288 6.26 2.51 -3.36
N LEU A 289 7.38 1.99 -2.86
CA LEU A 289 8.60 1.73 -3.64
C LEU A 289 8.36 0.72 -4.78
N VAL A 290 7.36 -0.15 -4.63
CA VAL A 290 7.04 -1.25 -5.54
C VAL A 290 5.86 -0.92 -6.45
N GLU A 291 4.97 -0.04 -5.99
CA GLU A 291 3.74 0.32 -6.67
C GLU A 291 3.95 0.90 -8.07
N ASP A 292 2.94 0.74 -8.92
CA ASP A 292 2.79 1.40 -10.21
C ASP A 292 1.43 2.10 -10.34
N SER A 293 1.24 2.82 -11.44
CA SER A 293 0.03 3.62 -11.71
C SER A 293 -1.15 2.83 -12.33
N SER A 294 -1.24 1.51 -12.10
CA SER A 294 -2.25 0.63 -12.72
C SER A 294 -3.23 -0.08 -11.78
N PRO A 295 -3.73 0.54 -10.69
CA PRO A 295 -4.75 -0.10 -9.88
C PRO A 295 -5.98 -0.46 -10.73
N LYS A 296 -6.48 -1.68 -10.53
CA LYS A 296 -7.51 -2.34 -11.34
C LYS A 296 -8.88 -2.29 -10.67
N TYR A 297 -8.92 -2.47 -9.36
CA TYR A 297 -10.13 -2.61 -8.56
C TYR A 297 -10.53 -1.29 -7.88
N LYS A 298 -11.81 -1.18 -7.54
CA LYS A 298 -12.33 -0.10 -6.67
C LYS A 298 -12.14 -0.46 -5.19
N ARG A 299 -12.19 0.54 -4.32
CA ARG A 299 -12.19 0.29 -2.87
C ARG A 299 -13.44 -0.48 -2.45
N GLU A 300 -13.28 -1.51 -1.62
CA GLU A 300 -14.37 -2.37 -1.17
C GLU A 300 -15.35 -1.69 -0.19
N ASP A 301 -14.89 -0.69 0.56
CA ASP A 301 -15.67 0.06 1.55
C ASP A 301 -16.64 1.06 0.92
N ASN A 302 -16.26 1.70 -0.19
CA ASN A 302 -16.99 2.85 -0.73
C ASN A 302 -17.06 2.94 -2.28
N GLY A 303 -16.38 2.05 -3.01
CA GLY A 303 -16.42 2.01 -4.48
C GLY A 303 -15.63 3.11 -5.19
N GLN A 304 -14.88 3.95 -4.46
CA GLN A 304 -14.02 4.96 -5.09
C GLN A 304 -12.85 4.30 -5.83
N THR A 305 -12.34 4.99 -6.85
CA THR A 305 -11.13 4.54 -7.54
C THR A 305 -9.92 4.64 -6.60
N LYS A 306 -9.07 3.62 -6.65
CA LYS A 306 -7.82 3.60 -5.89
C LYS A 306 -6.79 4.51 -6.54
N LYS A 307 -5.88 5.00 -5.72
CA LYS A 307 -4.73 5.78 -6.14
C LYS A 307 -3.49 5.13 -5.55
N THR A 308 -2.44 5.11 -6.33
CA THR A 308 -1.17 4.45 -6.01
C THR A 308 -0.03 5.38 -6.38
N TYR A 309 1.17 5.08 -5.89
CA TYR A 309 2.39 5.71 -6.33
C TYR A 309 2.95 4.95 -7.55
N ASP A 310 3.45 5.65 -8.57
CA ASP A 310 4.23 5.02 -9.64
C ASP A 310 5.70 4.84 -9.19
N GLY A 311 5.87 4.30 -7.99
CA GLY A 311 7.14 4.26 -7.29
C GLY A 311 8.13 3.27 -7.88
N PHE A 312 7.67 2.25 -8.61
CA PHE A 312 8.56 1.38 -9.38
C PHE A 312 9.48 2.18 -10.31
N LYS A 313 8.95 3.27 -10.90
CA LYS A 313 9.69 4.17 -11.82
C LYS A 313 10.42 5.31 -11.11
N GLU A 314 10.28 5.44 -9.80
CA GLU A 314 10.96 6.48 -9.04
C GLU A 314 12.39 6.10 -8.69
N GLU A 315 13.26 7.12 -8.67
CA GLU A 315 14.67 6.99 -8.32
C GLU A 315 15.32 5.79 -9.06
N ASP A 316 15.94 4.84 -8.35
CA ASP A 316 16.45 3.59 -8.90
C ASP A 316 15.65 2.36 -8.40
N ASN A 317 14.37 2.52 -8.04
CA ASN A 317 13.55 1.47 -7.42
C ASN A 317 13.42 0.23 -8.31
N ALA A 318 13.13 0.39 -9.61
CA ALA A 318 13.10 -0.72 -10.58
C ALA A 318 14.42 -1.51 -10.61
N GLN A 319 15.56 -0.82 -10.58
CA GLN A 319 16.89 -1.46 -10.60
C GLN A 319 17.15 -2.22 -9.29
N PHE A 320 16.76 -1.63 -8.15
CA PHE A 320 16.85 -2.29 -6.85
C PHE A 320 15.98 -3.56 -6.79
N LEU A 321 14.71 -3.48 -7.18
CA LEU A 321 13.77 -4.61 -7.17
C LEU A 321 14.21 -5.72 -8.13
N THR A 322 14.76 -5.35 -9.28
CA THR A 322 15.38 -6.30 -10.23
C THR A 322 16.53 -7.05 -9.56
N ASN A 323 17.47 -6.34 -8.93
CA ASN A 323 18.60 -6.96 -8.23
C ASN A 323 18.15 -7.82 -7.04
N LEU A 324 17.13 -7.38 -6.30
CA LEU A 324 16.56 -8.11 -5.18
C LEU A 324 15.96 -9.44 -5.63
N THR A 325 15.18 -9.43 -6.71
CA THR A 325 14.64 -10.66 -7.33
C THR A 325 15.76 -11.60 -7.77
N GLN A 326 16.81 -11.08 -8.42
CA GLN A 326 17.96 -11.89 -8.80
C GLN A 326 18.66 -12.51 -7.59
N TRP A 327 18.77 -11.78 -6.49
CA TRP A 327 19.34 -12.31 -5.26
C TRP A 327 18.42 -13.38 -4.65
N LEU A 328 17.12 -13.13 -4.50
CA LEU A 328 16.15 -14.08 -3.97
C LEU A 328 16.08 -15.38 -4.79
N GLY A 329 16.20 -15.28 -6.11
CA GLY A 329 16.16 -16.44 -7.01
C GLY A 329 17.41 -17.32 -7.01
N LYS A 330 18.55 -16.82 -6.49
CA LYS A 330 19.79 -17.60 -6.39
C LYS A 330 19.72 -18.54 -5.19
N SER A 331 19.78 -19.85 -5.46
CA SER A 331 20.03 -20.83 -4.40
C SER A 331 21.41 -20.62 -3.79
N GLU A 332 21.52 -20.81 -2.49
CA GLU A 332 22.77 -20.70 -1.74
C GLU A 332 22.77 -21.72 -0.61
N SER A 333 23.96 -22.18 -0.21
CA SER A 333 24.12 -23.18 0.86
C SER A 333 24.41 -22.58 2.23
N ALA A 334 24.64 -21.27 2.30
CA ALA A 334 24.83 -20.58 3.57
C ALA A 334 23.57 -20.72 4.43
N ASP A 335 23.75 -20.90 5.73
CA ASP A 335 22.67 -21.03 6.72
C ASP A 335 22.50 -19.79 7.60
N SER A 336 23.40 -18.82 7.46
CA SER A 336 23.53 -17.63 8.30
C SER A 336 23.99 -16.42 7.48
N ILE A 337 23.79 -15.22 8.03
CA ILE A 337 24.27 -13.97 7.40
C ILE A 337 25.78 -13.96 7.23
N THR A 338 26.54 -14.43 8.22
CA THR A 338 28.00 -14.52 8.09
C THR A 338 28.45 -15.57 7.08
N GLY A 339 27.65 -16.63 6.88
CA GLY A 339 27.91 -17.64 5.85
C GLY A 339 27.86 -17.08 4.43
N LEU A 340 27.15 -15.97 4.20
CA LEU A 340 27.18 -15.20 2.95
C LEU A 340 28.49 -14.40 2.75
N GLY A 341 29.39 -14.41 3.73
CA GLY A 341 30.65 -13.68 3.69
C GLY A 341 30.51 -12.19 3.98
N VAL A 342 29.41 -11.75 4.60
CA VAL A 342 29.17 -10.36 5.01
C VAL A 342 29.26 -10.20 6.53
N SER A 343 29.50 -8.97 6.98
CA SER A 343 29.53 -8.65 8.41
C SER A 343 28.14 -8.79 9.05
N LYS A 344 28.10 -9.13 10.35
CA LYS A 344 26.85 -9.05 11.14
C LYS A 344 26.41 -7.60 11.30
N ASP A 345 25.10 -7.41 11.41
CA ASP A 345 24.55 -6.13 11.85
C ASP A 345 24.60 -6.00 13.39
N LYS A 346 24.04 -4.91 13.91
CA LYS A 346 23.72 -4.75 15.33
C LYS A 346 22.23 -4.91 15.55
N VAL A 347 21.85 -5.30 16.76
CA VAL A 347 20.45 -5.25 17.18
C VAL A 347 19.99 -3.80 17.12
N THR A 348 18.82 -3.55 16.52
CA THR A 348 18.21 -2.22 16.50
C THR A 348 17.79 -1.84 17.91
N GLN A 349 18.12 -0.62 18.34
CA GLN A 349 17.67 -0.12 19.64
C GLN A 349 16.18 0.21 19.58
N LEU A 350 15.41 -0.48 20.41
CA LEU A 350 13.95 -0.32 20.49
C LEU A 350 13.55 0.50 21.70
N LYS A 351 12.48 1.27 21.55
CA LYS A 351 11.74 1.88 22.64
C LYS A 351 10.89 0.83 23.36
N ASP A 352 10.51 1.10 24.61
CA ASP A 352 9.78 0.12 25.42
C ASP A 352 8.41 -0.25 24.83
N PHE A 353 7.70 0.70 24.21
CA PHE A 353 6.41 0.45 23.56
C PHE A 353 6.52 -0.40 22.27
N GLU A 354 7.73 -0.62 21.75
CA GLU A 354 7.96 -1.46 20.58
C GLU A 354 8.05 -2.96 20.95
N LYS A 355 8.09 -3.29 22.26
CA LYS A 355 8.01 -4.68 22.74
C LYS A 355 6.56 -5.17 22.62
N PRO A 356 6.29 -6.32 21.98
CA PRO A 356 4.92 -6.79 21.73
C PRO A 356 4.01 -6.73 22.97
N GLU A 357 4.47 -7.28 24.09
CA GLU A 357 3.71 -7.43 25.33
C GLU A 357 3.50 -6.11 26.08
N SER A 358 4.34 -5.10 25.81
CA SER A 358 4.31 -3.77 26.43
C SER A 358 3.83 -2.68 25.48
N SER A 359 3.47 -3.04 24.26
CA SER A 359 2.98 -2.11 23.26
C SER A 359 1.62 -1.54 23.68
N THR A 360 1.36 -0.32 23.23
CA THR A 360 0.13 0.42 23.51
C THR A 360 -0.49 0.87 22.21
N GLU A 361 -1.82 0.87 22.16
CA GLU A 361 -2.64 1.47 21.11
C GLU A 361 -2.71 2.99 21.42
N PRO A 362 -1.96 3.86 20.71
CA PRO A 362 -1.85 5.28 21.07
C PRO A 362 -3.12 6.07 20.74
N GLU A 363 -3.77 5.70 19.64
CA GLU A 363 -5.05 6.20 19.18
C GLU A 363 -6.00 5.04 18.95
N LYS A 364 -7.31 5.31 19.01
CA LYS A 364 -8.32 4.26 18.89
C LYS A 364 -8.34 3.69 17.47
N GLU A 365 -8.29 2.36 17.38
CA GLU A 365 -8.44 1.65 16.10
C GLU A 365 -9.88 1.09 15.90
N PRO A 366 -10.37 0.97 14.65
CA PRO A 366 -9.70 1.39 13.41
C PRO A 366 -9.63 2.92 13.34
N TRP A 367 -8.59 3.45 12.70
CA TRP A 367 -8.31 4.89 12.56
C TRP A 367 -9.45 5.71 11.94
N SER A 368 -10.43 5.05 11.30
CA SER A 368 -11.72 5.65 10.96
C SER A 368 -12.85 4.65 11.13
N GLN A 369 -14.06 5.17 11.38
CA GLN A 369 -15.27 4.35 11.51
C GLN A 369 -15.62 3.71 10.15
N PRO A 370 -15.70 2.36 10.06
CA PRO A 370 -16.17 1.70 8.85
C PRO A 370 -17.57 2.17 8.43
N PRO A 371 -17.86 2.33 7.12
CA PRO A 371 -19.22 2.55 6.64
C PRO A 371 -20.19 1.48 7.16
N SER A 372 -21.41 1.87 7.53
CA SER A 372 -22.36 0.98 8.22
C SER A 372 -22.79 -0.24 7.39
N ASN A 373 -22.69 -0.15 6.07
CA ASN A 373 -23.03 -1.22 5.14
C ASN A 373 -21.82 -2.05 4.70
N TYR A 374 -20.64 -1.81 5.27
CA TYR A 374 -19.40 -2.48 4.90
C TYR A 374 -18.89 -3.36 6.05
N LYS A 375 -18.54 -4.59 5.71
CA LYS A 375 -17.91 -5.56 6.61
C LYS A 375 -16.72 -6.16 5.89
N TRP A 376 -15.51 -5.85 6.35
CA TRP A 376 -14.25 -6.32 5.74
C TRP A 376 -14.16 -7.86 5.59
N TYR A 377 -14.89 -8.59 6.43
CA TYR A 377 -14.92 -10.05 6.46
C TYR A 377 -16.06 -10.68 5.63
N ASP A 378 -16.89 -9.89 4.94
CA ASP A 378 -18.05 -10.37 4.17
C ASP A 378 -18.12 -9.67 2.81
N ARG A 379 -17.67 -10.38 1.77
CA ARG A 379 -17.61 -9.90 0.39
C ARG A 379 -18.96 -9.50 -0.20
N SER A 380 -20.08 -10.00 0.33
CA SER A 380 -21.42 -9.57 -0.13
C SER A 380 -21.70 -8.09 0.17
N THR A 381 -21.00 -7.54 1.16
CA THR A 381 -21.09 -6.13 1.54
C THR A 381 -20.25 -5.21 0.65
N PHE A 382 -19.31 -5.75 -0.12
CA PHE A 382 -18.34 -4.97 -0.87
C PHE A 382 -19.01 -4.11 -1.95
N ALA A 383 -18.43 -2.94 -2.18
CA ALA A 383 -18.89 -2.00 -3.19
C ALA A 383 -18.70 -2.55 -4.62
N PRO A 384 -19.50 -2.11 -5.60
CA PRO A 384 -19.35 -2.54 -6.99
C PRO A 384 -17.97 -2.24 -7.56
N GLY A 385 -17.42 -3.17 -8.36
CA GLY A 385 -16.10 -3.04 -8.99
C GLY A 385 -14.90 -3.26 -8.05
N SER A 386 -15.12 -3.58 -6.78
CA SER A 386 -14.06 -4.06 -5.89
C SER A 386 -13.81 -5.56 -6.11
N TYR A 387 -12.61 -6.01 -5.72
CA TYR A 387 -12.23 -7.42 -5.85
C TYR A 387 -13.12 -8.31 -4.97
N GLY A 388 -13.64 -9.40 -5.56
CA GLY A 388 -14.54 -10.32 -4.85
C GLY A 388 -15.99 -9.84 -4.69
N SER A 389 -16.36 -8.65 -5.19
CA SER A 389 -17.74 -8.18 -5.21
C SER A 389 -18.56 -8.84 -6.31
N GLU A 390 -19.80 -9.22 -6.00
CA GLU A 390 -20.77 -9.75 -6.97
C GLU A 390 -21.48 -8.65 -7.78
N LYS A 391 -21.26 -7.38 -7.41
CA LYS A 391 -21.93 -6.22 -8.03
C LYS A 391 -21.07 -5.69 -9.18
N GLU A 392 -21.64 -5.59 -10.38
CA GLU A 392 -20.96 -5.02 -11.55
C GLU A 392 -20.51 -3.57 -11.27
N GLY A 393 -19.22 -3.31 -11.45
CA GLY A 393 -18.65 -1.97 -11.33
C GLY A 393 -18.86 -1.15 -12.59
N ASN A 394 -19.00 0.17 -12.45
CA ASN A 394 -18.86 1.08 -13.59
C ASN A 394 -17.39 1.13 -14.03
N SER A 395 -17.17 1.11 -15.35
CA SER A 395 -15.84 1.24 -15.97
C SER A 395 -15.35 2.69 -15.90
N ASP A 396 -15.05 3.19 -14.70
CA ASP A 396 -14.38 4.48 -14.54
C ASP A 396 -12.87 4.29 -14.76
N ALA A 397 -12.29 5.17 -15.59
CA ALA A 397 -10.86 5.16 -15.91
C ALA A 397 -9.96 5.16 -14.65
N PRO A 398 -8.75 4.56 -14.72
CA PRO A 398 -7.79 4.57 -13.62
C PRO A 398 -7.51 5.99 -13.10
N SER A 399 -7.33 6.15 -11.80
CA SER A 399 -6.91 7.42 -11.22
C SER A 399 -5.48 7.75 -11.66
N LYS A 400 -5.14 9.04 -11.73
CA LYS A 400 -3.75 9.45 -11.84
C LYS A 400 -2.97 9.06 -10.57
N PRO A 401 -1.70 8.67 -10.68
CA PRO A 401 -0.88 8.32 -9.52
C PRO A 401 -0.69 9.51 -8.58
N ASP A 402 -0.48 9.22 -7.29
CA ASP A 402 -0.34 10.22 -6.21
C ASP A 402 1.10 10.73 -6.03
N ASN A 403 2.00 10.45 -6.98
CA ASN A 403 3.41 10.86 -6.91
C ASN A 403 3.54 12.35 -6.55
N PRO A 404 4.28 12.69 -5.48
CA PRO A 404 4.75 14.06 -5.33
C PRO A 404 5.60 14.38 -6.55
N ALA A 405 5.32 15.52 -7.20
CA ALA A 405 6.11 15.93 -8.35
C ALA A 405 7.60 15.92 -7.98
N PRO A 406 8.50 15.45 -8.87
CA PRO A 406 9.93 15.45 -8.61
C PRO A 406 10.32 16.83 -8.09
N SER A 407 11.18 16.87 -7.07
CA SER A 407 11.49 18.04 -6.23
C SER A 407 11.95 19.31 -6.95
N GLY A 408 11.99 19.32 -8.28
CA GLY A 408 12.13 20.50 -9.12
C GLY A 408 10.83 21.29 -9.32
N ASP A 409 9.66 20.65 -9.47
CA ASP A 409 8.45 21.26 -10.07
C ASP A 409 7.54 22.09 -9.16
N ASN A 410 7.92 22.26 -7.90
CA ASN A 410 7.06 22.90 -6.91
C ASN A 410 7.03 24.44 -7.05
N VAL A 411 5.84 24.99 -7.21
CA VAL A 411 5.62 26.44 -7.18
C VAL A 411 5.86 26.98 -5.77
N ASN A 412 6.68 28.01 -5.67
CA ASN A 412 6.79 28.84 -4.49
C ASN A 412 5.49 29.64 -4.29
N GLY A 413 4.66 29.22 -3.34
CA GLY A 413 3.35 29.81 -3.05
C GLY A 413 3.40 31.29 -2.64
N ASN A 414 4.53 31.77 -2.09
CA ASN A 414 4.70 33.18 -1.70
C ASN A 414 4.80 34.12 -2.91
N GLY A 415 5.10 33.58 -4.09
CA GLY A 415 5.22 34.32 -5.34
C GLY A 415 3.96 34.27 -6.21
N VAL A 416 2.82 33.83 -5.69
CA VAL A 416 1.57 33.68 -6.43
C VAL A 416 0.63 34.86 -6.15
N ASP A 417 0.19 35.51 -7.22
CA ASP A 417 -0.79 36.60 -7.17
C ASP A 417 -1.80 36.48 -8.32
N PHE A 418 -3.01 37.00 -8.14
CA PHE A 418 -4.04 36.98 -9.17
C PHE A 418 -4.40 38.40 -9.61
N SER A 419 -4.39 38.65 -10.92
CA SER A 419 -5.02 39.83 -11.50
C SER A 419 -6.38 39.46 -12.06
N LEU A 420 -7.42 40.03 -11.45
CA LEU A 420 -8.83 39.85 -11.80
C LEU A 420 -9.40 41.16 -12.38
N PRO A 421 -10.49 41.12 -13.15
CA PRO A 421 -11.24 42.32 -13.53
C PRO A 421 -11.85 42.98 -12.29
N GLU A 422 -12.06 44.30 -12.35
CA GLU A 422 -12.71 45.07 -11.27
C GLU A 422 -14.16 44.63 -11.03
N THR A 423 -14.83 44.15 -12.07
CA THR A 423 -16.21 43.64 -11.99
C THR A 423 -16.28 42.25 -12.61
N ILE A 424 -16.72 41.28 -11.82
CA ILE A 424 -17.06 39.94 -12.27
C ILE A 424 -18.58 39.81 -12.15
N LYS A 425 -19.28 39.54 -13.25
CA LYS A 425 -20.74 39.33 -13.24
C LYS A 425 -21.06 37.85 -13.31
N ALA A 426 -22.05 37.41 -12.54
CA ALA A 426 -22.52 36.03 -12.53
C ALA A 426 -22.88 35.57 -13.95
N GLY A 427 -22.34 34.44 -14.38
CA GLY A 427 -22.64 33.87 -15.69
C GLY A 427 -21.99 34.55 -16.90
N GLU A 428 -21.17 35.59 -16.73
CA GLU A 428 -20.38 36.19 -17.81
C GLU A 428 -18.95 35.64 -17.85
N THR A 429 -18.35 35.62 -19.04
CA THR A 429 -16.96 35.20 -19.22
C THR A 429 -16.01 36.33 -18.85
N PHE A 430 -14.98 36.02 -18.07
CA PHE A 430 -13.89 36.92 -17.72
C PHE A 430 -12.53 36.23 -17.80
N THR A 431 -11.45 37.01 -17.68
CA THR A 431 -10.08 36.50 -17.74
C THR A 431 -9.41 36.61 -16.38
N ILE A 432 -8.80 35.51 -15.95
CA ILE A 432 -7.96 35.41 -14.75
C ILE A 432 -6.51 35.37 -15.23
N LYS A 433 -5.66 36.25 -14.68
CA LYS A 433 -4.21 36.13 -14.81
C LYS A 433 -3.61 35.70 -13.48
N VAL A 434 -2.87 34.60 -13.50
CA VAL A 434 -2.09 34.12 -12.36
C VAL A 434 -0.64 34.53 -12.58
N ASN A 435 -0.16 35.46 -11.77
CA ASN A 435 1.21 35.94 -11.79
C ASN A 435 2.06 35.07 -10.87
N LEU A 436 3.13 34.48 -11.41
CA LEU A 436 4.09 33.66 -10.69
C LEU A 436 5.43 34.39 -10.68
N LYS A 437 5.96 34.68 -9.49
CA LYS A 437 7.25 35.34 -9.26
C LYS A 437 8.14 34.50 -8.36
N GLY A 438 9.45 34.67 -8.47
CA GLY A 438 10.42 34.01 -7.58
C GLY A 438 10.41 32.48 -7.69
N GLN A 439 10.10 31.96 -8.88
CA GLN A 439 10.18 30.54 -9.21
C GLN A 439 11.59 30.20 -9.74
N SER A 440 11.92 28.92 -9.91
CA SER A 440 13.18 28.56 -10.59
C SER A 440 13.15 29.06 -12.04
N LYS A 441 14.32 29.45 -12.55
CA LYS A 441 14.48 30.06 -13.88
C LYS A 441 14.30 29.03 -14.99
N ASN A 442 13.68 29.43 -16.11
CA ASN A 442 13.51 28.61 -17.33
C ASN A 442 12.80 27.26 -17.11
N GLN A 443 12.00 27.17 -16.06
CA GLN A 443 11.37 25.96 -15.61
C GLN A 443 9.95 25.81 -16.17
N THR A 444 9.54 24.60 -16.53
CA THR A 444 8.14 24.29 -16.80
C THR A 444 7.41 23.96 -15.50
N LEU A 445 6.39 24.74 -15.15
CA LEU A 445 5.51 24.49 -14.02
C LEU A 445 4.25 23.81 -14.53
N SER A 446 4.00 22.59 -14.07
CA SER A 446 2.90 21.74 -14.56
C SER A 446 1.79 21.58 -13.53
N ASN A 447 0.64 21.06 -13.97
CA ASN A 447 -0.52 20.71 -13.15
C ASN A 447 -1.12 21.87 -12.33
N LEU A 448 -1.09 23.08 -12.89
CA LEU A 448 -1.72 24.26 -12.29
C LEU A 448 -3.23 24.25 -12.56
N ARG A 449 -4.03 24.39 -11.50
CA ARG A 449 -5.50 24.41 -11.59
C ARG A 449 -6.06 25.60 -10.82
N VAL A 450 -7.01 26.30 -11.43
CA VAL A 450 -7.72 27.41 -10.81
C VAL A 450 -9.15 26.99 -10.48
N GLY A 451 -9.63 27.34 -9.30
CA GLY A 451 -11.01 27.10 -8.88
C GLY A 451 -11.61 28.35 -8.25
N ILE A 452 -12.94 28.47 -8.33
CA ILE A 452 -13.72 29.53 -7.67
C ILE A 452 -14.83 28.87 -6.85
N TYR A 453 -14.99 29.26 -5.60
CA TYR A 453 -15.96 28.65 -4.68
C TYR A 453 -16.53 29.65 -3.69
N ALA A 454 -17.77 29.40 -3.25
CA ALA A 454 -18.42 30.11 -2.16
C ALA A 454 -17.98 29.56 -0.79
N ASP A 455 -18.37 30.26 0.28
CA ASP A 455 -18.26 29.70 1.63
C ASP A 455 -19.02 28.37 1.75
N GLY A 456 -18.48 27.45 2.56
CA GLY A 456 -18.97 26.06 2.62
C GLY A 456 -18.53 25.17 1.45
N GLY A 457 -17.73 25.68 0.50
CA GLY A 457 -17.06 24.86 -0.51
C GLY A 457 -17.85 24.61 -1.80
N LYS A 458 -19.03 25.22 -1.97
CA LYS A 458 -19.81 25.14 -3.23
C LYS A 458 -18.96 25.66 -4.40
N GLN A 459 -18.72 24.81 -5.39
CA GLN A 459 -17.95 25.20 -6.58
C GLN A 459 -18.77 26.12 -7.48
N LEU A 460 -18.13 27.19 -7.96
CA LEU A 460 -18.75 28.22 -8.80
C LEU A 460 -18.06 28.35 -10.17
N GLY A 461 -16.78 27.95 -10.29
CA GLY A 461 -15.98 28.18 -11.48
C GLY A 461 -16.30 27.25 -12.64
N LEU A 462 -16.57 27.82 -13.81
CA LEU A 462 -16.72 27.16 -15.10
C LEU A 462 -15.55 27.57 -15.98
N PHE A 463 -14.82 26.59 -16.52
CA PHE A 463 -13.58 26.82 -17.26
C PHE A 463 -13.64 26.15 -18.63
N GLY A 464 -13.12 26.82 -19.66
CA GLY A 464 -13.19 26.34 -21.03
C GLY A 464 -14.65 26.16 -21.48
N ASN A 465 -14.97 24.97 -22.01
CA ASN A 465 -16.31 24.60 -22.46
C ASN A 465 -17.11 23.80 -21.41
N SER A 466 -16.61 23.69 -20.17
CA SER A 466 -17.30 22.92 -19.12
C SER A 466 -18.63 23.58 -18.73
N THR A 467 -19.68 22.77 -18.60
CA THR A 467 -20.97 23.16 -18.04
C THR A 467 -21.10 22.82 -16.55
N THR A 468 -20.14 22.08 -15.98
CA THR A 468 -20.11 21.70 -14.57
C THR A 468 -19.11 22.56 -13.81
N ALA A 469 -19.54 23.12 -12.68
CA ALA A 469 -18.70 23.95 -11.83
C ALA A 469 -17.63 23.11 -11.11
N GLY A 470 -16.38 23.57 -11.13
CA GLY A 470 -15.24 22.85 -10.57
C GLY A 470 -13.93 23.62 -10.75
N TYR A 471 -12.82 22.89 -10.80
CA TYR A 471 -11.51 23.46 -11.14
C TYR A 471 -11.28 23.44 -12.65
N SER A 472 -10.40 24.32 -13.13
CA SER A 472 -9.90 24.27 -14.50
C SER A 472 -9.21 22.95 -14.79
N ALA A 473 -9.17 22.56 -16.07
CA ALA A 473 -8.25 21.53 -16.52
C ALA A 473 -6.80 21.89 -16.14
N PRO A 474 -5.93 20.90 -15.85
CA PRO A 474 -4.52 21.14 -15.57
C PRO A 474 -3.86 22.00 -16.65
N GLN A 475 -3.15 23.03 -16.22
CA GLN A 475 -2.40 23.94 -17.07
C GLN A 475 -0.90 23.79 -16.83
N GLN A 476 -0.10 24.22 -17.80
CA GLN A 476 1.34 24.36 -17.66
C GLN A 476 1.80 25.76 -18.09
N VAL A 477 2.87 26.25 -17.49
CA VAL A 477 3.50 27.52 -17.88
C VAL A 477 5.00 27.46 -17.69
N LYS A 478 5.76 28.04 -18.61
CA LYS A 478 7.22 28.11 -18.51
C LYS A 478 7.66 29.43 -17.91
N THR A 479 8.50 29.40 -16.89
CA THR A 479 9.11 30.60 -16.29
C THR A 479 10.20 31.13 -17.20
N ASN A 480 10.40 32.45 -17.17
CA ASN A 480 11.47 33.11 -17.91
C ASN A 480 12.81 33.03 -17.16
N ALA A 481 13.85 33.65 -17.72
CA ALA A 481 15.20 33.70 -17.14
C ALA A 481 15.27 34.44 -15.78
N SER A 482 14.22 35.16 -15.40
CA SER A 482 14.08 35.82 -14.09
C SER A 482 13.22 35.00 -13.11
N GLY A 483 12.74 33.82 -13.49
CA GLY A 483 11.87 32.99 -12.64
C GLY A 483 10.43 33.48 -12.56
N ASN A 484 9.96 34.23 -13.57
CA ASN A 484 8.60 34.78 -13.63
C ASN A 484 7.79 34.12 -14.74
N ALA A 485 6.48 33.95 -14.52
CA ALA A 485 5.52 33.45 -15.50
C ALA A 485 4.13 34.09 -15.29
N VAL A 486 3.31 34.09 -16.35
CA VAL A 486 1.89 34.49 -16.27
C VAL A 486 1.05 33.41 -16.94
N LEU A 487 0.14 32.80 -16.17
CA LEU A 487 -0.86 31.88 -16.70
C LEU A 487 -2.17 32.64 -16.89
N THR A 488 -2.74 32.59 -18.10
CA THR A 488 -3.99 33.28 -18.45
C THR A 488 -5.10 32.26 -18.68
N ILE A 489 -6.19 32.37 -17.93
CA ILE A 489 -7.32 31.43 -17.97
C ILE A 489 -8.61 32.21 -18.20
N LYS A 490 -9.43 31.76 -19.15
CA LYS A 490 -10.82 32.23 -19.29
C LYS A 490 -11.73 31.45 -18.36
N ALA A 491 -12.58 32.15 -17.62
CA ALA A 491 -13.49 31.57 -16.65
C ALA A 491 -14.87 32.23 -16.76
N LYS A 492 -15.87 31.53 -16.26
CA LYS A 492 -17.23 32.01 -16.00
C LYS A 492 -17.64 31.50 -14.62
N THR A 493 -18.56 32.18 -13.94
CA THR A 493 -19.15 31.65 -12.71
C THR A 493 -20.55 31.09 -12.98
N THR A 494 -21.08 30.26 -12.09
CA THR A 494 -22.50 29.88 -12.18
C THR A 494 -23.38 31.13 -12.13
N SER A 495 -24.46 31.13 -12.92
CA SER A 495 -25.34 32.30 -13.06
C SER A 495 -26.27 32.55 -11.88
N ASP A 496 -26.36 31.59 -10.95
CA ASP A 496 -27.25 31.60 -9.77
C ASP A 496 -26.59 32.19 -8.52
N TYR A 497 -25.33 32.65 -8.60
CA TYR A 497 -24.56 33.08 -7.42
C TYR A 497 -24.05 34.51 -7.54
N GLN A 498 -24.42 35.32 -6.54
CA GLN A 498 -23.89 36.68 -6.30
C GLN A 498 -23.39 36.78 -4.86
N GLY A 499 -22.32 37.55 -4.65
CA GLY A 499 -21.74 37.79 -3.34
C GLY A 499 -20.26 37.44 -3.26
N THR A 500 -19.77 37.32 -2.03
CA THR A 500 -18.36 37.01 -1.74
C THR A 500 -18.03 35.58 -2.14
N ALA A 501 -16.89 35.39 -2.80
CA ALA A 501 -16.35 34.11 -3.18
C ALA A 501 -14.83 34.08 -2.95
N GLN A 502 -14.23 32.91 -3.15
CA GLN A 502 -12.80 32.69 -3.08
C GLN A 502 -12.30 32.15 -4.42
N ILE A 503 -11.17 32.66 -4.90
CA ILE A 503 -10.40 32.03 -5.98
C ILE A 503 -9.18 31.33 -5.39
N ARG A 504 -8.84 30.18 -5.95
CA ARG A 504 -7.70 29.38 -5.50
C ARG A 504 -6.88 28.86 -6.66
N LEU A 505 -5.56 28.88 -6.49
CA LEU A 505 -4.60 28.17 -7.33
C LEU A 505 -4.14 26.93 -6.59
N LYS A 506 -4.20 25.80 -7.28
CA LYS A 506 -3.57 24.55 -6.87
C LYS A 506 -2.47 24.17 -7.84
N GLN A 507 -1.48 23.46 -7.32
CA GLN A 507 -0.59 22.63 -8.12
C GLN A 507 -0.71 21.20 -7.61
N ASN A 508 -1.01 20.25 -8.51
CA ASN A 508 -1.49 18.93 -8.08
C ASN A 508 -2.64 19.15 -7.08
N ASP A 509 -2.66 18.46 -5.94
CA ASP A 509 -3.70 18.63 -4.92
C ASP A 509 -3.38 19.69 -3.85
N LYS A 510 -2.17 20.28 -3.89
CA LYS A 510 -1.72 21.29 -2.93
C LYS A 510 -2.32 22.67 -3.22
N ASN A 511 -2.89 23.30 -2.20
CA ASN A 511 -3.31 24.69 -2.25
C ASN A 511 -2.08 25.61 -2.24
N LEU A 512 -1.92 26.45 -3.26
CA LEU A 512 -0.80 27.41 -3.36
C LEU A 512 -1.18 28.80 -2.86
N LYS A 513 -2.34 29.30 -3.29
CA LYS A 513 -2.86 30.63 -2.92
C LYS A 513 -4.37 30.62 -2.96
N THR A 514 -4.99 31.25 -1.98
CA THR A 514 -6.41 31.61 -1.99
C THR A 514 -6.52 33.11 -1.78
N GLN A 515 -7.46 33.76 -2.46
CA GLN A 515 -7.82 35.15 -2.20
C GLN A 515 -9.33 35.37 -2.39
N PRO A 516 -9.91 36.35 -1.68
CA PRO A 516 -11.31 36.72 -1.88
C PRO A 516 -11.51 37.39 -3.24
N LEU A 517 -12.73 37.25 -3.77
CA LEU A 517 -13.26 38.03 -4.90
C LEU A 517 -14.76 38.26 -4.68
N HIS A 518 -15.33 39.21 -5.42
CA HIS A 518 -16.76 39.50 -5.37
C HIS A 518 -17.41 39.26 -6.74
N ILE A 519 -18.55 38.57 -6.74
CA ILE A 519 -19.34 38.27 -7.94
C ILE A 519 -20.62 39.10 -7.87
N ASN A 520 -20.82 39.95 -8.88
CA ASN A 520 -21.97 40.85 -9.02
C ASN A 520 -23.12 40.22 -9.80
#